data_AF-T1FC47-F1
#
_entry.id   AF-T1FC47-F1
#
_cell.length_a   1.000
_cell.length_b   1.000
_cell.length_c   1.000
_cell.angle_alpha   90.00
_cell.angle_beta   90.00
_cell.angle_gamma   90.00
#
_symmetry.space_group_name_H-M   'P 1'
#
loop_
_entity.id
_entity.type
_entity.pdbx_description
1 polymer ?
#
loop_
_entity_poly.entity_id
_entity_poly.type
_entity_poly.pdbx_seq_one_letter_code
_entity_poly.pdbx_strand_id
1 'polypeptide(L)'
;MPKSNSMYAVGVEWCLLWCDKNKKYYAIKENMCFCSSELAAEDKLVQSNECFACLNGFLCGGVFTFAVYERNEYAVVGCFKIVNIKHGISVSSEIGCVNECYNLMFKYVIRKKSNEKSCQCGNKIEFDSQIAMDSCFNDMFLVFDVSIDTDMYNKSTIYQYCLNDEKESFPGTTPTTQTLAAFPGTTSTTQTLTQPTTKVYVNKCGENNGGCGDSVCIEVEPDNGAGVEANAGVKCYSPDEEFIEVPEIKVQYNYTYKGCFEIMHANDNLATASLESCFDFCSDSLFYGMKDRKYCACANNLENEVSANKCNKNCTEGLSCGGKATYSVYASKKSSESIDVGCYKYLELEHKHDQFLSKTLCLQKCKNFGFPYSGTTSDSCQCGRKIKFKDQVNIEKCRSSSSELVLLTDVSPDVNVYDKPTKYNYCINDKVESKKPYCRSGVCSLGWTGALCDNRDCSTNNGGCNETMMCVPEIVNNLMVVKCLCENGSTNVNGSFCQSEFI
;
A
#
# COMPACT_ATOMS: atom_id res chain seq x y z
N MET A 1 -14.22 -38.87 -14.61
CA MET A 1 -13.16 -38.11 -13.90
C MET A 1 -13.85 -37.02 -13.10
N PRO A 2 -13.93 -37.08 -11.77
CA PRO A 2 -14.54 -35.98 -11.04
C PRO A 2 -13.51 -34.88 -10.79
N LYS A 3 -13.89 -33.65 -11.15
CA LYS A 3 -13.20 -32.41 -10.76
C LYS A 3 -13.38 -32.22 -9.25
N SER A 4 -12.30 -32.22 -8.48
CA SER A 4 -12.31 -31.81 -7.08
C SER A 4 -11.98 -30.33 -6.97
N ASN A 5 -12.93 -29.51 -6.53
CA ASN A 5 -12.62 -28.22 -5.93
C ASN A 5 -11.96 -28.49 -4.57
N SER A 6 -10.64 -28.39 -4.47
CA SER A 6 -9.95 -28.44 -3.17
C SER A 6 -10.06 -27.08 -2.50
N MET A 7 -11.07 -26.92 -1.65
CA MET A 7 -11.09 -25.86 -0.65
C MET A 7 -9.99 -26.19 0.37
N TYR A 8 -8.98 -25.34 0.52
CA TYR A 8 -7.88 -25.57 1.46
C TYR A 8 -8.44 -25.67 2.88
N ALA A 9 -8.32 -26.84 3.51
CA ALA A 9 -8.69 -27.00 4.91
C ALA A 9 -7.63 -26.32 5.78
N VAL A 10 -8.07 -25.44 6.67
CA VAL A 10 -7.17 -24.74 7.59
C VAL A 10 -6.86 -25.69 8.76
N GLY A 11 -5.61 -26.14 8.83
CA GLY A 11 -5.13 -27.01 9.91
C GLY A 11 -4.50 -26.24 11.08
N VAL A 12 -4.32 -26.94 12.20
CA VAL A 12 -3.64 -26.44 13.42
C VAL A 12 -2.30 -25.76 13.13
N GLU A 13 -1.48 -26.35 12.27
CA GLU A 13 -0.17 -25.80 11.87
C GLU A 13 -0.29 -24.42 11.23
N TRP A 14 -1.35 -24.20 10.45
CA TRP A 14 -1.60 -22.92 9.79
C TRP A 14 -2.00 -21.86 10.81
N CYS A 15 -2.86 -22.20 11.78
CA CYS A 15 -3.21 -21.28 12.87
C CYS A 15 -2.00 -20.95 13.77
N LEU A 16 -1.12 -21.91 14.03
CA LEU A 16 0.11 -21.68 14.81
C LEU A 16 1.08 -20.71 14.14
N LEU A 17 1.20 -20.79 12.80
CA LEU A 17 1.99 -19.86 12.00
C LEU A 17 1.36 -18.46 11.95
N TRP A 18 0.03 -18.40 11.89
CA TRP A 18 -0.70 -17.15 11.74
C TRP A 18 -0.84 -16.36 13.05
N CYS A 19 -1.00 -17.02 14.20
CA CYS A 19 -1.12 -16.35 15.48
C CYS A 19 0.22 -15.80 15.98
N ASP A 20 0.29 -14.49 16.28
CA ASP A 20 1.45 -13.81 16.89
C ASP A 20 2.00 -14.58 18.09
N LYS A 21 3.34 -14.75 18.15
CA LYS A 21 4.14 -15.39 19.22
C LYS A 21 3.71 -15.01 20.64
N ASN A 22 3.17 -13.81 20.84
CA ASN A 22 2.73 -13.32 22.14
C ASN A 22 1.32 -13.78 22.55
N LYS A 23 0.59 -14.51 21.69
CA LYS A 23 -0.74 -15.07 21.99
C LYS A 23 -0.60 -16.47 22.59
N LYS A 24 -1.27 -16.67 23.73
CA LYS A 24 -1.24 -17.91 24.52
C LYS A 24 -2.18 -18.97 23.95
N TYR A 25 -3.31 -18.56 23.38
CA TYR A 25 -4.32 -19.47 22.86
C TYR A 25 -4.63 -19.16 21.40
N TYR A 26 -5.02 -20.20 20.67
CA TYR A 26 -5.64 -20.07 19.36
C TYR A 26 -6.86 -20.99 19.26
N ALA A 27 -7.83 -20.60 18.45
CA ALA A 27 -9.06 -21.35 18.26
C ALA A 27 -9.33 -21.56 16.78
N ILE A 28 -9.86 -22.73 16.44
CA ILE A 28 -10.27 -23.08 15.07
C ILE A 28 -11.78 -23.22 15.05
N LYS A 29 -12.42 -22.49 14.15
CA LYS A 29 -13.83 -22.65 13.82
C LYS A 29 -13.98 -22.80 12.32
N GLU A 30 -14.48 -23.95 11.90
CA GLU A 30 -14.54 -24.35 10.50
C GLU A 30 -13.16 -24.25 9.83
N ASN A 31 -12.92 -23.21 9.02
CA ASN A 31 -11.65 -22.94 8.35
C ASN A 31 -11.05 -21.58 8.75
N MET A 32 -11.38 -21.06 9.93
CA MET A 32 -10.89 -19.77 10.43
C MET A 32 -10.09 -19.94 11.72
N CYS A 33 -9.01 -19.19 11.84
CA CYS A 33 -8.17 -19.12 13.03
C CYS A 33 -8.48 -17.85 13.83
N PHE A 34 -8.53 -17.98 15.15
CA PHE A 34 -8.69 -16.89 16.10
C PHE A 34 -7.56 -16.97 17.12
N CYS A 35 -6.99 -15.83 17.53
CA CYS A 35 -5.85 -15.79 18.45
C CYS A 35 -6.18 -14.94 19.66
N SER A 36 -5.82 -15.38 20.87
CA SER A 36 -6.05 -14.63 22.11
C SER A 36 -4.93 -14.84 23.13
N SER A 37 -4.72 -13.85 23.99
CA SER A 37 -3.82 -13.99 25.15
C SER A 37 -4.53 -14.61 26.36
N GLU A 38 -5.86 -14.51 26.43
CA GLU A 38 -6.67 -14.96 27.57
C GLU A 38 -7.94 -15.68 27.10
N LEU A 39 -8.45 -16.59 27.92
CA LEU A 39 -9.77 -17.23 27.80
C LEU A 39 -10.68 -16.64 28.89
N ALA A 40 -11.92 -16.27 28.56
CA ALA A 40 -12.81 -15.61 29.50
C ALA A 40 -13.56 -16.65 30.36
N ALA A 41 -13.73 -16.34 31.65
CA ALA A 41 -14.27 -17.28 32.66
C ALA A 41 -15.75 -17.71 32.48
N GLU A 42 -16.45 -17.25 31.43
CA GLU A 42 -17.84 -17.64 31.13
C GLU A 42 -17.95 -18.73 30.04
N ASP A 43 -16.82 -19.23 29.55
CA ASP A 43 -16.77 -20.19 28.46
C ASP A 43 -17.31 -21.57 28.92
N LYS A 44 -18.49 -21.97 28.42
CA LYS A 44 -19.03 -23.31 28.68
C LYS A 44 -18.25 -24.34 27.85
N LEU A 45 -17.42 -25.13 28.53
CA LEU A 45 -16.84 -26.36 27.98
C LEU A 45 -17.99 -27.26 27.55
N VAL A 46 -18.02 -27.63 26.28
CA VAL A 46 -19.01 -28.56 25.74
C VAL A 46 -18.37 -29.94 25.64
N GLN A 47 -19.21 -30.98 25.63
CA GLN A 47 -18.71 -32.34 25.38
C GLN A 47 -17.94 -32.36 24.05
N SER A 48 -16.81 -33.06 24.02
CA SER A 48 -15.85 -33.04 22.90
C SER A 48 -16.44 -33.52 21.57
N ASN A 49 -17.57 -34.24 21.61
CA ASN A 49 -18.29 -34.71 20.42
C ASN A 49 -19.01 -33.61 19.62
N GLU A 50 -19.10 -32.38 20.13
CA GLU A 50 -19.62 -31.22 19.38
C GLU A 50 -18.56 -30.51 18.52
N CYS A 51 -17.29 -30.86 18.67
CA CYS A 51 -16.23 -30.50 17.73
C CYS A 51 -15.96 -31.70 16.81
N PHE A 52 -15.66 -31.44 15.55
CA PHE A 52 -15.43 -32.49 14.56
C PHE A 52 -13.93 -32.62 14.25
N ALA A 53 -13.49 -33.78 13.78
CA ALA A 53 -12.11 -33.95 13.33
C ALA A 53 -11.90 -33.24 11.98
N CYS A 54 -10.89 -32.38 11.90
CA CYS A 54 -10.36 -31.86 10.65
C CYS A 54 -9.68 -32.97 9.83
N LEU A 55 -9.38 -32.68 8.56
CA LEU A 55 -8.75 -33.62 7.61
C LEU A 55 -7.42 -34.22 8.09
N ASN A 56 -6.72 -33.54 9.01
CA ASN A 56 -5.46 -33.96 9.60
C ASN A 56 -5.62 -34.68 10.97
N GLY A 57 -6.86 -35.01 11.37
CA GLY A 57 -7.15 -35.73 12.62
C GLY A 57 -7.22 -34.86 13.88
N PHE A 58 -6.92 -33.56 13.78
CA PHE A 58 -7.06 -32.61 14.89
C PHE A 58 -8.52 -32.18 15.07
N LEU A 59 -8.89 -31.72 16.27
CA LEU A 59 -10.23 -31.21 16.53
C LEU A 59 -10.42 -29.82 15.92
N CYS A 60 -11.53 -29.61 15.25
CA CYS A 60 -11.93 -28.35 14.68
C CYS A 60 -13.33 -27.97 15.17
N GLY A 61 -13.52 -26.67 15.35
CA GLY A 61 -14.80 -26.12 15.76
C GLY A 61 -15.88 -26.32 14.69
N GLY A 62 -17.07 -26.66 15.16
CA GLY A 62 -18.34 -26.70 14.43
C GLY A 62 -18.84 -25.34 13.97
N VAL A 63 -19.98 -25.34 13.28
CA VAL A 63 -20.75 -24.13 12.94
C VAL A 63 -21.01 -23.24 14.18
N PHE A 64 -21.15 -23.88 15.35
CA PHE A 64 -21.42 -23.24 16.63
C PHE A 64 -20.40 -23.55 17.72
N THR A 65 -19.25 -24.16 17.37
CA THR A 65 -18.23 -24.51 18.36
C THR A 65 -16.85 -24.09 17.89
N PHE A 66 -15.94 -23.92 18.84
CA PHE A 66 -14.54 -23.61 18.63
C PHE A 66 -13.70 -24.73 19.25
N ALA A 67 -12.73 -25.24 18.51
CA ALA A 67 -11.66 -26.06 19.08
C ALA A 67 -10.53 -25.14 19.52
N VAL A 68 -10.31 -25.03 20.83
CA VAL A 68 -9.32 -24.11 21.41
C VAL A 68 -8.07 -24.90 21.79
N TYR A 69 -6.92 -24.33 21.50
CA TYR A 69 -5.59 -24.89 21.73
C TYR A 69 -4.73 -23.89 22.51
N GLU A 70 -3.84 -24.41 23.35
CA GLU A 70 -2.78 -23.62 23.97
C GLU A 70 -1.53 -23.69 23.08
N ARG A 71 -0.87 -22.56 22.85
CA ARG A 71 0.14 -22.42 21.79
C ARG A 71 1.29 -23.42 21.86
N ASN A 72 1.68 -23.80 23.08
CA ASN A 72 2.83 -24.68 23.32
C ASN A 72 2.45 -26.16 23.37
N GLU A 73 1.17 -26.48 23.19
CA GLU A 73 0.66 -27.84 23.24
C GLU A 73 -0.19 -28.13 22.00
N TYR A 74 0.09 -29.24 21.32
CA TYR A 74 -0.84 -29.79 20.32
C TYR A 74 -2.09 -30.40 20.98
N ALA A 75 -2.21 -30.29 22.31
CA ALA A 75 -3.36 -30.69 23.08
C ALA A 75 -4.47 -29.64 22.95
N VAL A 76 -5.67 -30.11 22.64
CA VAL A 76 -6.86 -29.27 22.66
C VAL A 76 -7.17 -28.92 24.13
N VAL A 77 -7.33 -27.63 24.41
CA VAL A 77 -7.83 -27.15 25.72
C VAL A 77 -9.29 -27.59 25.90
N GLY A 78 -10.07 -27.56 24.81
CA GLY A 78 -11.44 -28.04 24.81
C GLY A 78 -12.26 -27.58 23.60
N CYS A 79 -13.52 -28.02 23.58
CA CYS A 79 -14.52 -27.58 22.61
C CYS A 79 -15.49 -26.60 23.29
N PHE A 80 -15.72 -25.44 22.68
CA PHE A 80 -16.46 -24.33 23.30
C PHE A 80 -17.57 -23.83 22.38
N LYS A 81 -18.80 -23.67 22.89
CA LYS A 81 -19.96 -23.19 22.10
C LYS A 81 -19.95 -21.67 21.87
N ILE A 82 -19.45 -20.95 22.86
CA ILE A 82 -19.30 -19.51 22.86
C ILE A 82 -17.92 -19.26 23.43
N VAL A 83 -17.06 -18.62 22.64
CA VAL A 83 -15.79 -18.08 23.14
C VAL A 83 -15.95 -16.58 23.11
N ASN A 84 -16.16 -15.98 24.28
CA ASN A 84 -16.13 -14.53 24.39
C ASN A 84 -14.67 -14.10 24.46
N ILE A 85 -14.06 -13.87 23.29
CA ILE A 85 -12.73 -13.25 23.22
C ILE A 85 -12.90 -11.79 23.65
N LYS A 86 -12.78 -11.52 24.95
CA LYS A 86 -12.85 -10.16 25.46
C LYS A 86 -11.65 -9.36 24.93
N HIS A 87 -11.91 -8.38 24.08
CA HIS A 87 -11.17 -7.12 24.08
C HIS A 87 -12.07 -6.07 24.70
N GLY A 88 -12.17 -6.09 26.02
CA GLY A 88 -12.90 -5.07 26.77
C GLY A 88 -12.02 -3.85 26.94
N ILE A 89 -12.15 -2.85 26.08
CA ILE A 89 -11.49 -1.55 26.25
C ILE A 89 -12.57 -0.51 26.56
N SER A 90 -12.57 0.00 27.79
CA SER A 90 -13.36 1.17 28.17
C SER A 90 -12.59 2.42 27.80
N VAL A 91 -12.86 3.01 26.64
CA VAL A 91 -12.22 4.26 26.20
C VAL A 91 -13.14 5.45 26.50
N SER A 92 -12.60 6.48 27.15
CA SER A 92 -13.35 7.66 27.61
C SER A 92 -13.59 8.73 26.53
N SER A 93 -13.16 8.51 25.27
CA SER A 93 -13.32 9.49 24.18
C SER A 93 -13.71 8.86 22.84
N GLU A 94 -14.52 9.60 22.07
CA GLU A 94 -15.03 9.20 20.74
C GLU A 94 -13.88 8.97 19.73
N ILE A 95 -12.84 9.80 19.79
CA ILE A 95 -11.67 9.70 18.91
C ILE A 95 -10.82 8.47 19.27
N GLY A 96 -10.62 8.22 20.57
CA GLY A 96 -9.88 7.05 21.04
C GLY A 96 -10.53 5.74 20.58
N CYS A 97 -11.86 5.66 20.61
CA CYS A 97 -12.56 4.47 20.14
C CYS A 97 -12.40 4.23 18.63
N VAL A 98 -12.53 5.27 17.82
CA VAL A 98 -12.40 5.14 16.35
C VAL A 98 -11.02 4.64 15.97
N ASN A 99 -9.97 5.24 16.52
CA ASN A 99 -8.60 4.86 16.19
C ASN A 99 -8.30 3.40 16.60
N GLU A 100 -8.74 3.00 17.79
CA GLU A 100 -8.46 1.66 18.30
C GLU A 100 -9.21 0.58 17.49
N CYS A 101 -10.47 0.82 17.17
CA CYS A 101 -11.29 -0.16 16.45
C CYS A 101 -10.96 -0.19 14.96
N TYR A 102 -10.47 0.91 14.40
CA TYR A 102 -9.89 0.97 13.06
C TYR A 102 -8.61 0.13 12.94
N ASN A 103 -7.68 0.26 13.90
CA ASN A 103 -6.46 -0.55 13.93
C ASN A 103 -6.72 -2.05 14.01
N LEU A 104 -7.86 -2.45 14.58
CA LEU A 104 -8.28 -3.83 14.73
C LEU A 104 -9.21 -4.32 13.60
N MET A 105 -9.55 -3.47 12.62
CA MET A 105 -10.50 -3.77 11.53
C MET A 105 -11.88 -4.23 12.05
N PHE A 106 -12.31 -3.74 13.21
CA PHE A 106 -13.60 -4.11 13.83
C PHE A 106 -14.71 -3.13 13.48
N LYS A 107 -15.95 -3.61 13.50
CA LYS A 107 -17.12 -2.71 13.52
C LYS A 107 -17.18 -2.04 14.89
N TYR A 108 -17.64 -0.80 14.94
CA TYR A 108 -17.83 -0.10 16.21
C TYR A 108 -19.18 0.61 16.29
N VAL A 109 -19.70 0.69 17.51
CA VAL A 109 -20.97 1.36 17.83
C VAL A 109 -20.72 2.40 18.89
N ILE A 110 -21.17 3.62 18.60
CA ILE A 110 -21.16 4.71 19.56
C ILE A 110 -22.59 4.89 20.06
N ARG A 111 -22.78 4.68 21.37
CA ARG A 111 -24.02 5.04 22.07
C ARG A 111 -23.90 6.48 22.55
N LYS A 112 -24.84 7.35 22.18
CA LYS A 112 -24.96 8.70 22.75
C LYS A 112 -26.21 8.77 23.61
N LYS A 113 -26.02 8.74 24.93
CA LYS A 113 -27.05 9.12 25.91
C LYS A 113 -26.73 10.53 26.42
N SER A 114 -27.74 11.29 26.84
CA SER A 114 -27.62 12.73 27.16
C SER A 114 -26.42 13.12 28.04
N ASN A 115 -25.91 12.21 28.89
CA ASN A 115 -24.74 12.43 29.74
C ASN A 115 -23.68 11.30 29.68
N GLU A 116 -23.80 10.32 28.79
CA GLU A 116 -22.88 9.17 28.74
C GLU A 116 -22.61 8.72 27.30
N LYS A 117 -21.33 8.60 26.95
CA LYS A 117 -20.87 8.02 25.68
C LYS A 117 -20.20 6.70 25.99
N SER A 118 -20.73 5.61 25.46
CA SER A 118 -20.07 4.31 25.51
C SER A 118 -19.79 3.82 24.09
N CYS A 119 -18.65 3.14 23.94
CA CYS A 119 -18.22 2.59 22.67
C CYS A 119 -18.04 1.07 22.80
N GLN A 120 -18.54 0.34 21.81
CA GLN A 120 -18.38 -1.11 21.73
C GLN A 120 -17.80 -1.47 20.37
N CYS A 121 -16.80 -2.36 20.36
CA CYS A 121 -16.15 -2.82 19.15
C CYS A 121 -16.15 -4.34 19.07
N GLY A 122 -16.40 -4.87 17.87
CA GLY A 122 -16.41 -6.30 17.66
C GLY A 122 -16.62 -6.69 16.19
N ASN A 123 -16.29 -7.94 15.88
CA ASN A 123 -16.47 -8.51 14.54
C ASN A 123 -17.95 -8.72 14.17
N LYS A 124 -18.84 -8.80 15.16
CA LYS A 124 -20.29 -8.91 14.99
C LYS A 124 -20.97 -8.14 16.12
N ILE A 125 -21.93 -7.28 15.79
CA ILE A 125 -22.73 -6.52 16.75
C ILE A 125 -24.20 -6.87 16.49
N GLU A 126 -24.85 -7.48 17.48
CA GLU A 126 -26.26 -7.87 17.43
C GLU A 126 -27.09 -6.96 18.34
N PHE A 127 -28.33 -6.65 17.92
CA PHE A 127 -29.29 -5.85 18.69
C PHE A 127 -30.60 -6.64 18.83
N ASP A 128 -31.20 -6.62 20.03
CA ASP A 128 -32.30 -7.51 20.38
C ASP A 128 -33.72 -7.04 19.93
N SER A 129 -33.88 -5.86 19.32
CA SER A 129 -35.17 -5.41 18.73
C SER A 129 -35.03 -4.13 17.89
N GLN A 130 -35.90 -3.90 16.89
CA GLN A 130 -35.89 -2.71 16.02
C GLN A 130 -37.28 -2.05 15.94
N ILE A 131 -37.34 -0.72 15.81
CA ILE A 131 -38.58 0.07 15.61
C ILE A 131 -38.37 1.09 14.47
N ALA A 132 -39.45 1.54 13.84
CA ALA A 132 -39.45 2.54 12.76
C ALA A 132 -38.96 3.94 13.23
N MET A 133 -38.29 4.65 12.31
CA MET A 133 -37.44 5.83 12.55
C MET A 133 -38.20 7.08 13.06
N ASP A 134 -39.51 7.10 12.88
CA ASP A 134 -40.44 8.19 13.15
C ASP A 134 -40.92 8.27 14.62
N SER A 135 -40.44 7.37 15.50
CA SER A 135 -40.85 7.29 16.92
C SER A 135 -39.74 7.60 17.95
N CYS A 136 -38.56 8.10 17.55
CA CYS A 136 -37.41 8.22 18.46
C CYS A 136 -37.36 9.54 19.25
N PHE A 137 -37.45 9.46 20.58
CA PHE A 137 -37.08 10.56 21.49
C PHE A 137 -35.95 10.11 22.43
N ASN A 138 -34.78 10.77 22.31
CA ASN A 138 -33.65 10.86 23.26
C ASN A 138 -32.53 9.79 23.32
N ASP A 139 -32.61 8.59 22.73
CA ASP A 139 -31.49 7.64 22.70
C ASP A 139 -31.19 7.16 21.26
N MET A 140 -29.96 7.41 20.76
CA MET A 140 -29.56 7.12 19.38
C MET A 140 -28.27 6.27 19.32
N PHE A 141 -28.31 5.20 18.52
CA PHE A 141 -27.14 4.38 18.21
C PHE A 141 -26.67 4.67 16.79
N LEU A 142 -25.38 4.94 16.64
CA LEU A 142 -24.73 5.09 15.35
C LEU A 142 -23.78 3.91 15.13
N VAL A 143 -24.07 3.12 14.10
CA VAL A 143 -23.26 1.96 13.71
C VAL A 143 -22.39 2.35 12.51
N PHE A 144 -21.08 2.19 12.67
CA PHE A 144 -20.11 2.45 11.62
C PHE A 144 -19.44 1.13 11.23
N ASP A 145 -19.42 0.82 9.94
CA ASP A 145 -18.66 -0.28 9.39
C ASP A 145 -17.36 0.30 8.84
N VAL A 146 -16.25 -0.14 9.42
CA VAL A 146 -14.91 0.31 9.02
C VAL A 146 -14.48 -0.33 7.69
N SER A 147 -15.23 -1.33 7.19
CA SER A 147 -14.89 -2.02 5.94
C SER A 147 -15.24 -1.24 4.66
N ILE A 148 -15.88 -0.07 4.76
CA ILE A 148 -16.25 0.75 3.59
C ILE A 148 -15.39 2.02 3.57
N ASP A 149 -14.58 2.08 2.52
CA ASP A 149 -13.59 3.09 2.16
C ASP A 149 -14.07 4.54 2.40
N THR A 150 -13.75 5.09 3.56
CA THR A 150 -13.77 6.53 3.80
C THR A 150 -12.59 6.92 4.68
N ASP A 151 -11.89 7.99 4.29
CA ASP A 151 -10.80 8.60 5.06
C ASP A 151 -11.16 8.70 6.56
N MET A 152 -10.16 8.59 7.45
CA MET A 152 -10.27 8.52 8.92
C MET A 152 -11.16 9.60 9.59
N TYR A 153 -11.57 10.64 8.85
CA TYR A 153 -12.44 11.74 9.30
C TYR A 153 -13.73 11.92 8.49
N ASN A 154 -13.96 11.15 7.44
CA ASN A 154 -15.12 11.31 6.56
C ASN A 154 -16.17 10.23 6.88
N LYS A 155 -16.92 10.42 7.97
CA LYS A 155 -17.87 9.42 8.49
C LYS A 155 -18.97 9.10 7.46
N SER A 156 -18.98 7.88 6.92
CA SER A 156 -20.17 7.33 6.28
C SER A 156 -20.96 6.50 7.30
N THR A 157 -22.09 7.05 7.78
CA THR A 157 -23.03 6.32 8.66
C THR A 157 -23.76 5.30 7.82
N ILE A 158 -23.68 4.02 8.20
CA ILE A 158 -24.27 2.94 7.38
C ILE A 158 -25.67 2.60 7.88
N TYR A 159 -25.90 2.61 9.20
CA TYR A 159 -27.23 2.42 9.78
C TYR A 159 -27.43 3.25 11.04
N GLN A 160 -28.67 3.71 11.26
CA GLN A 160 -29.12 4.36 12.48
C GLN A 160 -30.30 3.57 13.05
N TYR A 161 -30.21 3.19 14.33
CA TYR A 161 -31.25 2.41 15.02
C TYR A 161 -31.67 3.09 16.32
N CYS A 162 -32.93 2.85 16.71
CA CYS A 162 -33.49 3.26 18.00
C CYS A 162 -33.96 2.03 18.78
N LEU A 163 -33.76 2.04 20.10
CA LEU A 163 -34.26 1.02 21.03
C LEU A 163 -35.20 1.68 22.03
N ASN A 164 -36.29 1.01 22.40
CA ASN A 164 -37.25 1.51 23.39
C ASN A 164 -36.72 1.29 24.81
N ASP A 165 -36.82 2.34 25.62
CA ASP A 165 -37.31 2.26 27.00
C ASP A 165 -38.73 2.87 27.02
N GLU A 166 -39.60 2.40 27.91
CA GLU A 166 -41.07 2.41 27.81
C GLU A 166 -41.84 3.72 27.47
N LYS A 167 -42.99 3.50 26.79
CA LYS A 167 -44.18 4.32 26.42
C LYS A 167 -44.37 5.75 26.99
N GLU A 168 -44.78 6.66 26.09
CA GLU A 168 -46.01 7.48 26.23
C GLU A 168 -46.47 8.08 24.87
N SER A 169 -47.78 8.34 24.73
CA SER A 169 -48.53 8.57 23.47
C SER A 169 -49.06 10.01 23.33
N PHE A 170 -49.19 10.58 22.10
CA PHE A 170 -50.33 11.38 21.55
C PHE A 170 -49.98 12.12 20.21
N PRO A 171 -50.91 12.75 19.44
CA PRO A 171 -51.01 12.51 17.98
C PRO A 171 -50.93 13.75 17.05
N GLY A 172 -50.58 13.48 15.78
CA GLY A 172 -51.28 13.97 14.57
C GLY A 172 -50.93 15.35 13.99
N THR A 173 -50.48 15.38 12.72
CA THR A 173 -51.05 16.18 11.61
C THR A 173 -50.30 15.98 10.27
N THR A 174 -51.05 15.99 9.17
CA THR A 174 -50.67 15.78 7.74
C THR A 174 -50.15 17.03 7.02
N PRO A 175 -49.32 16.90 5.96
CA PRO A 175 -48.99 18.01 5.06
C PRO A 175 -49.61 17.90 3.64
N THR A 176 -49.85 19.07 3.04
CA THR A 176 -50.47 19.30 1.73
C THR A 176 -49.42 19.52 0.63
N THR A 177 -49.64 18.96 -0.56
CA THR A 177 -48.81 19.07 -1.77
C THR A 177 -49.12 20.35 -2.57
N GLN A 178 -48.11 20.96 -3.22
CA GLN A 178 -48.32 21.93 -4.31
C GLN A 178 -47.55 21.52 -5.58
N THR A 179 -48.22 21.74 -6.72
CA THR A 179 -47.82 21.39 -8.10
C THR A 179 -47.44 22.67 -8.84
N LEU A 180 -46.39 22.65 -9.66
CA LEU A 180 -45.96 23.74 -10.54
C LEU A 180 -46.45 23.51 -11.97
N ALA A 181 -47.05 24.55 -12.55
CA ALA A 181 -47.58 24.58 -13.91
C ALA A 181 -46.54 25.12 -14.93
N ALA A 182 -46.62 24.59 -16.14
CA ALA A 182 -45.87 25.01 -17.32
C ALA A 182 -46.55 26.15 -18.08
N PHE A 183 -45.77 26.97 -18.80
CA PHE A 183 -46.24 27.77 -19.94
C PHE A 183 -45.17 27.87 -21.05
N PRO A 184 -45.56 28.02 -22.34
CA PRO A 184 -44.66 27.90 -23.50
C PRO A 184 -44.50 29.18 -24.33
N GLY A 185 -43.61 29.13 -25.34
CA GLY A 185 -43.47 30.08 -26.46
C GLY A 185 -42.31 31.06 -26.25
N THR A 186 -41.51 31.49 -27.23
CA THR A 186 -41.73 31.55 -28.69
C THR A 186 -40.39 31.83 -29.38
N THR A 187 -40.26 31.36 -30.62
CA THR A 187 -39.13 31.55 -31.55
C THR A 187 -39.06 32.96 -32.14
N SER A 188 -37.84 33.51 -32.30
CA SER A 188 -37.55 34.53 -33.30
C SER A 188 -36.09 34.42 -33.77
N THR A 189 -35.93 34.34 -35.09
CA THR A 189 -34.68 34.10 -35.82
C THR A 189 -34.11 35.43 -36.28
N THR A 190 -32.94 35.81 -35.77
CA THR A 190 -32.16 36.94 -36.28
C THR A 190 -30.80 36.43 -36.72
N GLN A 191 -30.54 36.42 -38.02
CA GLN A 191 -29.24 36.08 -38.59
C GLN A 191 -28.28 37.27 -38.45
N THR A 192 -27.35 37.15 -37.52
CA THR A 192 -26.21 38.06 -37.35
C THR A 192 -25.00 37.42 -38.01
N LEU A 193 -24.40 38.11 -38.99
CA LEU A 193 -23.14 37.71 -39.62
C LEU A 193 -22.03 37.69 -38.57
N THR A 194 -21.72 36.51 -38.05
CA THR A 194 -20.66 36.28 -37.06
C THR A 194 -19.39 35.90 -37.81
N GLN A 195 -18.33 36.69 -37.65
CA GLN A 195 -17.00 36.28 -38.04
C GLN A 195 -16.67 34.95 -37.35
N PRO A 196 -16.08 33.95 -38.04
CA PRO A 196 -15.67 32.71 -37.41
C PRO A 196 -14.53 33.01 -36.44
N THR A 197 -14.88 33.27 -35.19
CA THR A 197 -13.96 33.13 -34.07
C THR A 197 -13.81 31.64 -33.88
N THR A 198 -12.88 31.02 -34.61
CA THR A 198 -12.44 29.66 -34.35
C THR A 198 -11.79 29.67 -32.97
N LYS A 199 -12.60 29.48 -31.93
CA LYS A 199 -12.10 29.12 -30.60
C LYS A 199 -11.43 27.78 -30.79
N VAL A 200 -10.11 27.79 -30.93
CA VAL A 200 -9.31 26.57 -30.90
C VAL A 200 -9.50 26.00 -29.50
N TYR A 201 -10.34 24.98 -29.39
CA TYR A 201 -10.52 24.25 -28.15
C TYR A 201 -9.25 23.45 -27.94
N VAL A 202 -8.46 23.84 -26.95
CA VAL A 202 -7.23 23.16 -26.60
C VAL A 202 -7.64 21.95 -25.77
N ASN A 203 -7.70 20.79 -26.41
CA ASN A 203 -7.99 19.55 -25.71
C ASN A 203 -6.78 19.19 -24.85
N LYS A 204 -6.99 18.94 -23.56
CA LYS A 204 -5.96 18.37 -22.67
C LYS A 204 -5.92 16.86 -22.86
N CYS A 205 -4.81 16.21 -22.54
CA CYS A 205 -4.74 14.75 -22.62
C CYS A 205 -5.68 14.04 -21.63
N GLY A 206 -6.09 14.72 -20.55
CA GLY A 206 -7.11 14.24 -19.62
C GLY A 206 -8.54 14.26 -20.19
N GLU A 207 -8.78 15.01 -21.27
CA GLU A 207 -10.11 15.16 -21.89
C GLU A 207 -10.12 14.47 -23.25
N ASN A 208 -10.88 13.38 -23.39
CA ASN A 208 -10.99 12.61 -24.63
C ASN A 208 -9.62 12.25 -25.27
N ASN A 209 -8.64 11.91 -24.44
CA ASN A 209 -7.26 11.62 -24.85
C ASN A 209 -6.66 12.71 -25.77
N GLY A 210 -7.01 13.98 -25.56
CA GLY A 210 -6.56 15.11 -26.38
C GLY A 210 -7.00 15.06 -27.85
N GLY A 211 -7.95 14.18 -28.21
CA GLY A 211 -8.33 13.91 -29.60
C GLY A 211 -7.39 12.96 -30.34
N CYS A 212 -6.48 12.27 -29.63
CA CYS A 212 -5.52 11.34 -30.24
C CYS A 212 -6.12 9.99 -30.68
N GLY A 213 -7.39 9.72 -30.41
CA GLY A 213 -8.00 8.42 -30.68
C GLY A 213 -7.22 7.30 -29.96
N ASP A 214 -6.79 6.29 -30.72
CA ASP A 214 -6.00 5.17 -30.21
C ASP A 214 -4.53 5.49 -29.91
N SER A 215 -4.04 6.64 -30.37
CA SER A 215 -2.65 7.07 -30.17
C SER A 215 -2.40 7.53 -28.73
N VAL A 216 -1.14 7.46 -28.28
CA VAL A 216 -0.71 7.95 -26.97
C VAL A 216 -0.67 9.49 -26.98
N CYS A 217 -1.47 10.12 -26.14
CA CYS A 217 -1.49 11.58 -25.98
C CYS A 217 -0.47 12.04 -24.95
N ILE A 218 0.38 13.01 -25.33
CA ILE A 218 1.31 13.72 -24.46
C ILE A 218 1.07 15.23 -24.56
N GLU A 219 1.01 15.90 -23.41
CA GLU A 219 0.92 17.36 -23.35
C GLU A 219 2.31 17.95 -23.56
N VAL A 220 2.45 18.85 -24.54
CA VAL A 220 3.72 19.51 -24.86
C VAL A 220 3.65 20.96 -24.42
N GLU A 221 4.74 21.43 -23.83
CA GLU A 221 4.88 22.85 -23.53
C GLU A 221 4.96 23.62 -24.85
N PRO A 222 4.32 24.81 -24.94
CA PRO A 222 4.47 25.66 -26.10
C PRO A 222 5.94 26.04 -26.23
N ASP A 223 6.48 25.98 -27.43
CA ASP A 223 7.85 26.37 -27.72
C ASP A 223 7.95 27.90 -27.54
N ASN A 224 8.23 28.35 -26.31
CA ASN A 224 8.18 29.77 -25.89
C ASN A 224 9.26 30.65 -26.54
N GLY A 225 9.99 30.15 -27.55
CA GLY A 225 10.96 30.92 -28.32
C GLY A 225 10.38 32.12 -29.07
N ALA A 226 9.05 32.27 -29.11
CA ALA A 226 8.38 33.33 -29.84
C ALA A 226 7.44 34.21 -29.00
N GLY A 227 7.61 34.36 -27.68
CA GLY A 227 6.98 35.43 -26.88
C GLY A 227 5.43 35.58 -26.96
N VAL A 228 4.74 34.58 -27.51
CA VAL A 228 3.28 34.50 -27.55
C VAL A 228 2.91 33.50 -26.47
N GLU A 229 1.97 33.88 -25.60
CA GLU A 229 1.29 32.98 -24.65
C GLU A 229 0.53 31.91 -25.45
N ALA A 230 1.27 30.93 -25.98
CA ALA A 230 0.68 29.81 -26.68
C ALA A 230 0.18 28.82 -25.63
N ASN A 231 -1.03 28.31 -25.85
CA ASN A 231 -1.63 27.30 -24.99
C ASN A 231 -0.84 25.99 -25.11
N ALA A 232 -0.81 25.19 -24.03
CA ALA A 232 -0.20 23.86 -24.06
C ALA A 232 -0.73 23.04 -25.24
N GLY A 233 0.18 22.50 -26.06
CA GLY A 233 -0.19 21.68 -27.21
C GLY A 233 -0.42 20.23 -26.80
N VAL A 234 -1.16 19.47 -27.61
CA VAL A 234 -1.21 18.01 -27.53
C VAL A 234 -0.44 17.41 -28.69
N LYS A 235 0.35 16.39 -28.40
CA LYS A 235 1.02 15.56 -29.39
C LYS A 235 0.55 14.11 -29.27
N CYS A 236 0.17 13.54 -30.41
CA CYS A 236 -0.28 12.16 -30.51
C CYS A 236 0.86 11.30 -31.06
N TYR A 237 1.22 10.24 -30.35
CA TYR A 237 2.20 9.25 -30.78
C TYR A 237 1.48 7.97 -31.18
N SER A 238 1.88 7.40 -32.32
CA SER A 238 1.38 6.08 -32.73
C SER A 238 1.60 5.05 -31.62
N PRO A 239 0.68 4.09 -31.45
CA PRO A 239 0.86 2.99 -30.50
C PRO A 239 2.20 2.28 -30.70
N ASP A 240 2.76 1.78 -29.60
CA ASP A 240 3.98 0.98 -29.65
C ASP A 240 3.73 -0.30 -30.46
N GLU A 241 4.62 -0.57 -31.41
CA GLU A 241 4.53 -1.74 -32.30
C GLU A 241 4.80 -3.06 -31.55
N GLU A 242 5.67 -3.01 -30.54
CA GLU A 242 6.15 -4.18 -29.80
C GLU A 242 5.96 -4.01 -28.29
N PHE A 243 5.83 -5.14 -27.58
CA PHE A 243 5.82 -5.16 -26.12
C PHE A 243 7.23 -4.98 -25.58
N ILE A 244 7.38 -4.14 -24.55
CA ILE A 244 8.58 -4.09 -23.72
C ILE A 244 8.47 -5.22 -22.70
N GLU A 245 9.42 -6.15 -22.76
CA GLU A 245 9.50 -7.26 -21.81
C GLU A 245 10.54 -6.96 -20.72
N VAL A 246 10.11 -7.06 -19.46
CA VAL A 246 11.00 -6.97 -18.31
C VAL A 246 11.37 -8.40 -17.89
N PRO A 247 12.67 -8.74 -17.88
CA PRO A 247 13.11 -10.07 -17.48
C PRO A 247 12.76 -10.35 -16.02
N GLU A 248 12.64 -11.64 -15.69
CA GLU A 248 12.37 -12.06 -14.32
C GLU A 248 13.51 -11.63 -13.39
N ILE A 249 13.17 -10.88 -12.35
CA ILE A 249 14.13 -10.49 -11.31
C ILE A 249 14.41 -11.73 -10.47
N LYS A 250 15.59 -12.33 -10.68
CA LYS A 250 16.13 -13.33 -9.75
C LYS A 250 16.47 -12.60 -8.46
N VAL A 251 15.68 -12.81 -7.41
CA VAL A 251 15.96 -12.27 -6.08
C VAL A 251 17.25 -12.92 -5.58
N GLN A 252 18.38 -12.23 -5.77
CA GLN A 252 19.71 -12.85 -5.64
C GLN A 252 20.20 -12.89 -4.20
N TYR A 253 19.67 -12.05 -3.29
CA TYR A 253 20.08 -12.02 -1.88
C TYR A 253 18.94 -11.68 -0.93
N ASN A 254 18.99 -12.25 0.27
CA ASN A 254 18.05 -11.94 1.36
C ASN A 254 18.31 -10.56 2.00
N TYR A 255 19.46 -9.94 1.71
CA TYR A 255 19.90 -8.70 2.35
C TYR A 255 19.97 -7.55 1.34
N THR A 256 19.19 -6.50 1.59
CA THR A 256 19.13 -5.32 0.73
C THR A 256 20.12 -4.26 1.22
N TYR A 257 21.31 -4.20 0.61
CA TYR A 257 22.32 -3.19 0.95
C TYR A 257 21.84 -1.78 0.62
N LYS A 258 21.86 -0.89 1.62
CA LYS A 258 21.39 0.49 1.51
C LYS A 258 22.51 1.50 1.36
N GLY A 259 23.73 1.20 1.80
CA GLY A 259 24.88 2.09 1.62
C GLY A 259 25.93 2.00 2.72
N CYS A 260 26.94 2.86 2.62
CA CYS A 260 27.98 3.02 3.63
C CYS A 260 27.75 4.34 4.35
N PHE A 261 27.61 4.32 5.67
CA PHE A 261 27.24 5.51 6.46
C PHE A 261 28.25 5.75 7.58
N GLU A 262 28.58 7.00 7.84
CA GLU A 262 29.43 7.36 8.99
C GLU A 262 28.63 7.34 10.30
N ILE A 263 27.36 7.72 10.25
CA ILE A 263 26.51 7.88 11.42
C ILE A 263 25.27 7.00 11.29
N MET A 264 25.09 6.14 12.29
CA MET A 264 23.83 5.44 12.57
C MET A 264 23.39 5.84 13.97
N HIS A 265 22.18 6.39 14.09
CA HIS A 265 21.57 6.69 15.38
C HIS A 265 21.04 5.39 15.99
N ALA A 266 21.98 4.59 16.51
CA ALA A 266 21.72 3.25 16.99
C ALA A 266 20.86 3.28 18.25
N ASN A 267 19.73 2.58 18.22
CA ASN A 267 18.90 2.34 19.41
C ASN A 267 19.50 1.22 20.26
N ASP A 268 20.01 0.19 19.59
CA ASP A 268 20.54 -1.03 20.18
C ASP A 268 21.82 -1.47 19.45
N ASN A 269 22.70 -2.19 20.16
CA ASN A 269 23.95 -2.70 19.61
C ASN A 269 24.18 -4.15 20.04
N LEU A 270 24.78 -4.95 19.16
CA LEU A 270 25.16 -6.35 19.40
C LEU A 270 26.59 -6.59 18.90
N ALA A 271 27.40 -7.26 19.70
CA ALA A 271 28.70 -7.75 19.26
C ALA A 271 28.51 -9.05 18.47
N THR A 272 28.53 -8.98 17.14
CA THR A 272 28.44 -10.14 16.25
C THR A 272 29.22 -9.88 14.97
N ALA A 273 29.79 -10.94 14.40
CA ALA A 273 30.47 -10.91 13.11
C ALA A 273 29.62 -11.44 11.95
N SER A 274 28.43 -11.99 12.25
CA SER A 274 27.52 -12.52 11.23
C SER A 274 26.46 -11.47 10.88
N LEU A 275 26.25 -11.30 9.57
CA LEU A 275 25.20 -10.42 9.06
C LEU A 275 23.81 -10.98 9.38
N GLU A 276 23.64 -12.30 9.37
CA GLU A 276 22.38 -12.99 9.67
C GLU A 276 21.95 -12.74 11.13
N SER A 277 22.87 -12.93 12.08
CA SER A 277 22.58 -12.64 13.49
C SER A 277 22.24 -11.16 13.72
N CYS A 278 22.83 -10.25 12.95
CA CYS A 278 22.50 -8.83 13.03
C CYS A 278 21.11 -8.52 12.46
N PHE A 279 20.75 -9.15 11.34
CA PHE A 279 19.42 -9.05 10.75
C PHE A 279 18.33 -9.53 11.72
N ASP A 280 18.52 -10.71 12.33
CA ASP A 280 17.58 -11.27 13.30
C ASP A 280 17.45 -10.38 14.55
N PHE A 281 18.57 -9.85 15.04
CA PHE A 281 18.58 -8.94 16.18
C PHE A 281 17.84 -7.62 15.91
N CYS A 282 17.94 -7.10 14.69
CA CYS A 282 17.34 -5.83 14.30
C CYS A 282 16.00 -5.96 13.56
N SER A 283 15.30 -7.09 13.71
CA SER A 283 14.05 -7.37 12.98
C SER A 283 12.97 -6.32 13.18
N ASP A 284 13.01 -5.58 14.29
CA ASP A 284 12.03 -4.53 14.62
C ASP A 284 12.41 -3.14 14.12
N SER A 285 13.68 -2.91 13.75
CA SER A 285 14.16 -1.64 13.18
C SER A 285 13.92 -1.56 11.67
N LEU A 286 14.06 -0.38 11.08
CA LEU A 286 14.03 -0.18 9.62
C LEU A 286 15.35 -0.60 8.96
N PHE A 287 16.45 -0.32 9.65
CA PHE A 287 17.79 -0.61 9.17
C PHE A 287 18.61 -1.33 10.24
N TYR A 288 19.59 -2.08 9.75
CA TYR A 288 20.65 -2.65 10.56
C TYR A 288 21.98 -2.43 9.84
N GLY A 289 23.05 -2.29 10.62
CA GLY A 289 24.36 -1.96 10.06
C GLY A 289 25.48 -2.70 10.75
N MET A 290 26.43 -3.13 9.94
CA MET A 290 27.64 -3.80 10.40
C MET A 290 28.81 -2.82 10.38
N LYS A 291 29.57 -2.76 11.47
CA LYS A 291 30.79 -1.97 11.62
C LYS A 291 31.94 -2.83 12.11
N ASP A 292 33.11 -2.60 11.52
CA ASP A 292 34.36 -3.28 11.86
C ASP A 292 34.25 -4.83 11.89
N ARG A 293 33.33 -5.43 11.11
CA ARG A 293 33.06 -6.87 11.08
C ARG A 293 32.66 -7.49 12.43
N LYS A 294 32.33 -6.68 13.44
CA LYS A 294 32.16 -7.15 14.82
C LYS A 294 31.00 -6.49 15.56
N TYR A 295 30.54 -5.35 15.07
CA TYR A 295 29.50 -4.58 15.72
C TYR A 295 28.31 -4.49 14.79
N CYS A 296 27.17 -4.90 15.31
CA CYS A 296 25.86 -4.72 14.73
C CYS A 296 25.17 -3.57 15.45
N ALA A 297 24.50 -2.70 14.70
CA ALA A 297 23.69 -1.61 15.21
C ALA A 297 22.32 -1.61 14.54
N CYS A 298 21.26 -1.40 15.31
CA CYS A 298 19.90 -1.24 14.79
C CYS A 298 19.52 0.25 14.80
N ALA A 299 19.01 0.77 13.69
CA ALA A 299 18.68 2.19 13.59
C ALA A 299 17.48 2.43 12.67
N ASN A 300 16.80 3.57 12.90
CA ASN A 300 15.76 4.09 12.01
C ASN A 300 16.22 5.35 11.27
N ASN A 301 17.31 5.99 11.72
CA ASN A 301 17.85 7.21 11.14
C ASN A 301 19.33 7.03 10.78
N LEU A 302 19.70 7.51 9.59
CA LEU A 302 21.03 7.36 8.99
C LEU A 302 21.50 8.72 8.49
N GLU A 303 22.78 9.00 8.67
CA GLU A 303 23.39 10.28 8.26
C GLU A 303 24.77 10.05 7.66
N ASN A 304 25.18 11.01 6.82
CA ASN A 304 26.49 11.05 6.20
C ASN A 304 26.78 9.76 5.41
N GLU A 305 25.97 9.53 4.36
CA GLU A 305 26.30 8.50 3.37
C GLU A 305 27.62 8.84 2.69
N VAL A 306 28.49 7.84 2.59
CA VAL A 306 29.83 7.94 2.03
C VAL A 306 30.06 6.83 1.01
N SER A 307 31.14 6.96 0.23
CA SER A 307 31.56 5.92 -0.70
C SER A 307 31.70 4.56 -0.01
N ALA A 308 31.24 3.51 -0.69
CA ALA A 308 31.36 2.13 -0.24
C ALA A 308 32.82 1.70 -0.02
N ASN A 309 33.79 2.41 -0.60
CA ASN A 309 35.22 2.18 -0.33
C ASN A 309 35.61 2.40 1.14
N LYS A 310 34.85 3.19 1.91
CA LYS A 310 35.04 3.35 3.36
C LYS A 310 34.50 2.14 4.12
N CYS A 311 33.60 1.36 3.52
CA CYS A 311 33.03 0.12 4.05
C CYS A 311 33.70 -1.13 3.45
N ASN A 312 35.03 -1.10 3.41
CA ASN A 312 35.88 -2.09 2.73
C ASN A 312 36.13 -3.39 3.50
N LYS A 313 35.54 -3.58 4.69
CA LYS A 313 35.73 -4.82 5.43
C LYS A 313 34.59 -5.77 5.11
N ASN A 314 34.90 -7.04 4.91
CA ASN A 314 33.89 -8.07 4.62
C ASN A 314 33.66 -8.99 5.83
N CYS A 315 32.42 -9.38 6.08
CA CYS A 315 32.10 -10.46 7.01
C CYS A 315 32.61 -11.81 6.47
N THR A 316 32.46 -12.86 7.30
CA THR A 316 32.81 -14.24 6.96
C THR A 316 32.14 -14.76 5.68
N GLU A 317 30.96 -14.23 5.37
CA GLU A 317 30.11 -14.56 4.23
C GLU A 317 30.54 -13.82 2.94
N GLY A 318 31.58 -12.97 3.01
CA GLY A 318 32.06 -12.17 1.88
C GLY A 318 31.28 -10.88 1.61
N LEU A 319 30.27 -10.58 2.42
CA LEU A 319 29.45 -9.37 2.34
C LEU A 319 30.11 -8.18 3.07
N SER A 320 29.86 -6.96 2.62
CA SER A 320 30.36 -5.72 3.19
C SER A 320 29.85 -5.52 4.62
N CYS A 321 30.77 -5.30 5.55
CA CYS A 321 30.56 -5.25 7.01
C CYS A 321 31.28 -4.08 7.67
N GLY A 322 31.12 -2.93 7.02
CA GLY A 322 31.53 -1.62 7.47
C GLY A 322 33.00 -1.33 7.28
N GLY A 323 33.41 -0.21 7.84
CA GLY A 323 34.79 0.20 7.94
C GLY A 323 35.26 0.17 9.39
N LYS A 324 36.36 0.87 9.65
CA LYS A 324 36.79 1.15 11.04
C LYS A 324 35.84 2.12 11.74
N ALA A 325 35.35 3.13 11.01
CA ALA A 325 34.48 4.17 11.55
C ALA A 325 33.06 4.15 10.96
N THR A 326 32.87 3.54 9.80
CA THR A 326 31.62 3.51 9.03
C THR A 326 30.87 2.18 9.17
N TYR A 327 29.58 2.22 8.84
CA TYR A 327 28.66 1.09 8.84
C TYR A 327 28.26 0.72 7.40
N SER A 328 28.30 -0.57 7.08
CA SER A 328 27.58 -1.11 5.93
C SER A 328 26.15 -1.36 6.35
N VAL A 329 25.22 -0.62 5.77
CA VAL A 329 23.81 -0.60 6.19
C VAL A 329 22.95 -1.39 5.23
N TYR A 330 21.99 -2.10 5.79
CA TYR A 330 21.04 -2.97 5.12
C TYR A 330 19.62 -2.69 5.64
N ALA A 331 18.60 -2.92 4.82
CA ALA A 331 17.21 -2.85 5.29
C ALA A 331 16.78 -4.15 5.96
N SER A 332 16.26 -4.06 7.18
CA SER A 332 15.68 -5.18 7.93
C SER A 332 14.22 -5.42 7.52
N LYS A 333 13.47 -4.35 7.24
CA LYS A 333 12.07 -4.43 6.79
C LYS A 333 11.96 -4.04 5.32
N LYS A 334 11.18 -4.82 4.58
CA LYS A 334 10.66 -4.37 3.29
C LYS A 334 9.62 -3.30 3.56
N SER A 335 9.63 -2.22 2.77
CA SER A 335 8.62 -1.17 2.90
C SER A 335 7.22 -1.80 2.85
N SER A 336 6.35 -1.38 3.78
CA SER A 336 4.93 -1.71 3.70
C SER A 336 4.26 -0.98 2.54
N GLU A 337 4.85 0.12 2.11
CA GLU A 337 4.33 0.97 1.06
C GLU A 337 4.55 0.35 -0.31
N SER A 338 3.61 0.63 -1.21
CA SER A 338 3.67 0.23 -2.60
C SER A 338 3.94 1.47 -3.46
N ILE A 339 4.71 1.33 -4.54
CA ILE A 339 5.01 2.44 -5.44
C ILE A 339 4.36 2.20 -6.78
N ASP A 340 3.58 3.17 -7.25
CA ASP A 340 3.00 3.15 -8.59
C ASP A 340 4.13 3.34 -9.62
N VAL A 341 4.33 2.34 -10.48
CA VAL A 341 5.43 2.29 -11.45
C VAL A 341 5.06 3.06 -12.72
N GLY A 342 3.84 2.82 -13.22
CA GLY A 342 3.38 3.40 -14.47
C GLY A 342 1.95 3.01 -14.80
N CYS A 343 1.38 3.70 -15.78
CA CYS A 343 0.03 3.50 -16.27
C CYS A 343 0.07 3.08 -17.74
N TYR A 344 -0.61 2.01 -18.12
CA TYR A 344 -0.45 1.37 -19.43
C TYR A 344 -1.80 1.03 -20.05
N LYS A 345 -1.95 1.17 -21.37
CA LYS A 345 -3.12 0.62 -22.09
C LYS A 345 -3.08 -0.91 -22.13
N TYR A 346 -1.88 -1.48 -22.20
CA TYR A 346 -1.69 -2.92 -22.21
C TYR A 346 -0.61 -3.32 -21.20
N LEU A 347 -1.01 -4.11 -20.21
CA LEU A 347 -0.11 -4.69 -19.21
C LEU A 347 -0.49 -6.16 -19.02
N GLU A 348 0.50 -7.02 -19.11
CA GLU A 348 0.37 -8.44 -18.82
C GLU A 348 1.35 -8.85 -17.72
N LEU A 349 0.78 -9.47 -16.68
CA LEU A 349 1.52 -10.18 -15.64
C LEU A 349 1.15 -11.68 -15.69
N GLU A 350 1.99 -12.51 -15.08
CA GLU A 350 1.91 -13.99 -15.16
C GLU A 350 0.60 -14.56 -14.63
N HIS A 351 0.02 -13.93 -13.59
CA HIS A 351 -1.17 -14.45 -12.91
C HIS A 351 -2.29 -13.42 -12.94
N LYS A 352 -3.36 -13.73 -13.67
CA LYS A 352 -4.60 -12.97 -13.66
C LYS A 352 -5.57 -13.57 -12.64
N HIS A 353 -6.23 -12.71 -11.87
CA HIS A 353 -7.32 -13.11 -10.99
C HIS A 353 -8.66 -12.81 -11.65
N ASP A 354 -9.54 -13.81 -11.73
CA ASP A 354 -10.90 -13.67 -12.28
C ASP A 354 -11.85 -12.87 -11.37
N GLN A 355 -11.38 -12.47 -10.19
CA GLN A 355 -12.17 -11.74 -9.20
C GLN A 355 -11.84 -10.26 -9.25
N PHE A 356 -12.88 -9.44 -9.23
CA PHE A 356 -12.79 -8.02 -8.95
C PHE A 356 -12.14 -7.81 -7.57
N LEU A 357 -11.02 -7.10 -7.54
CA LEU A 357 -10.34 -6.73 -6.31
C LEU A 357 -10.05 -5.23 -6.36
N SER A 358 -10.31 -4.53 -5.26
CA SER A 358 -9.82 -3.16 -5.12
C SER A 358 -8.29 -3.13 -5.21
N LYS A 359 -7.72 -1.97 -5.55
CA LYS A 359 -6.26 -1.80 -5.62
C LYS A 359 -5.57 -2.34 -4.37
N THR A 360 -6.02 -1.91 -3.19
CA THR A 360 -5.46 -2.33 -1.89
C THR A 360 -5.50 -3.85 -1.69
N LEU A 361 -6.62 -4.50 -2.01
CA LEU A 361 -6.75 -5.95 -1.90
C LEU A 361 -5.87 -6.68 -2.91
N CYS A 362 -5.73 -6.15 -4.13
CA CYS A 362 -4.84 -6.70 -5.14
C CYS A 362 -3.38 -6.64 -4.68
N LEU A 363 -2.92 -5.48 -4.18
CA LEU A 363 -1.57 -5.29 -3.64
C LEU A 363 -1.26 -6.29 -2.53
N GLN A 364 -2.16 -6.40 -1.53
CA GLN A 364 -2.00 -7.34 -0.42
C GLN A 364 -1.94 -8.79 -0.91
N LYS A 365 -2.80 -9.16 -1.86
CA LYS A 365 -2.84 -10.51 -2.42
C LYS A 365 -1.57 -10.85 -3.19
N CYS A 366 -1.09 -9.95 -4.06
CA CYS A 366 0.17 -10.15 -4.78
C CYS A 366 1.36 -10.25 -3.82
N LYS A 367 1.39 -9.40 -2.77
CA LYS A 367 2.41 -9.45 -1.71
C LYS A 367 2.39 -10.78 -0.95
N ASN A 368 1.20 -11.28 -0.57
CA ASN A 368 1.03 -12.55 0.14
C ASN A 368 1.44 -13.76 -0.71
N PHE A 369 1.27 -13.68 -2.03
CA PHE A 369 1.79 -14.69 -2.97
C PHE A 369 3.28 -14.51 -3.31
N GLY A 370 3.93 -13.49 -2.75
CA GLY A 370 5.35 -13.23 -2.97
C GLY A 370 5.67 -12.67 -4.36
N PHE A 371 4.70 -12.13 -5.08
CA PHE A 371 4.92 -11.40 -6.34
C PHE A 371 5.36 -9.97 -6.05
N PRO A 372 6.40 -9.45 -6.74
CA PRO A 372 6.87 -8.09 -6.56
C PRO A 372 5.97 -7.04 -7.24
N TYR A 373 5.16 -7.44 -8.23
CA TYR A 373 4.33 -6.52 -8.99
C TYR A 373 2.86 -6.91 -8.95
N SER A 374 2.02 -5.87 -9.02
CA SER A 374 0.58 -5.97 -9.25
C SER A 374 0.18 -5.10 -10.42
N GLY A 375 -0.83 -5.54 -11.16
CA GLY A 375 -1.49 -4.78 -12.23
C GLY A 375 -2.96 -4.63 -11.87
N THR A 376 -3.46 -3.40 -11.79
CA THR A 376 -4.83 -3.12 -11.35
C THR A 376 -5.56 -2.26 -12.38
N THR A 377 -6.76 -2.70 -12.77
CA THR A 377 -7.75 -1.87 -13.48
C THR A 377 -8.93 -1.62 -12.54
N SER A 378 -9.98 -0.97 -13.04
CA SER A 378 -11.24 -0.91 -12.29
C SER A 378 -11.82 -2.28 -12.00
N ASP A 379 -11.57 -3.30 -12.83
CA ASP A 379 -12.27 -4.59 -12.83
C ASP A 379 -11.36 -5.83 -12.73
N SER A 380 -10.04 -5.66 -12.80
CA SER A 380 -9.09 -6.77 -12.84
C SER A 380 -7.90 -6.56 -11.90
N CYS A 381 -7.38 -7.67 -11.42
CA CYS A 381 -6.16 -7.74 -10.62
C CYS A 381 -5.24 -8.79 -11.22
N GLN A 382 -3.99 -8.42 -11.43
CA GLN A 382 -2.94 -9.30 -11.93
C GLN A 382 -1.73 -9.23 -11.00
N CYS A 383 -1.00 -10.32 -10.85
CA CYS A 383 0.25 -10.40 -10.09
C CYS A 383 1.34 -11.07 -10.94
N GLY A 384 2.59 -10.69 -10.76
CA GLY A 384 3.68 -11.36 -11.49
C GLY A 384 5.08 -10.90 -11.11
N ARG A 385 6.06 -11.68 -11.55
CA ARG A 385 7.49 -11.34 -11.54
C ARG A 385 7.95 -10.85 -12.91
N LYS A 386 7.32 -11.35 -13.97
CA LYS A 386 7.54 -10.91 -15.36
C LYS A 386 6.52 -9.86 -15.74
N ILE A 387 6.98 -8.84 -16.45
CA ILE A 387 6.15 -7.73 -16.90
C ILE A 387 6.26 -7.65 -18.42
N LYS A 388 5.12 -7.56 -19.10
CA LYS A 388 5.05 -7.13 -20.49
C LYS A 388 4.11 -5.95 -20.57
N PHE A 389 4.58 -4.86 -21.16
CA PHE A 389 3.76 -3.66 -21.30
C PHE A 389 3.98 -2.96 -22.64
N LYS A 390 3.01 -2.13 -23.02
CA LYS A 390 3.12 -1.16 -24.11
C LYS A 390 2.14 -0.01 -23.91
N ASP A 391 2.30 1.05 -24.68
CA ASP A 391 1.44 2.23 -24.67
C ASP A 391 1.33 2.83 -23.26
N GLN A 392 2.48 3.11 -22.66
CA GLN A 392 2.57 3.82 -21.40
C GLN A 392 2.01 5.23 -21.56
N VAL A 393 1.18 5.63 -20.60
CA VAL A 393 0.65 6.98 -20.48
C VAL A 393 1.05 7.57 -19.13
N ASN A 394 0.85 8.88 -18.97
CA ASN A 394 1.11 9.55 -17.70
C ASN A 394 0.34 8.89 -16.55
N ILE A 395 1.03 8.64 -15.44
CA ILE A 395 0.50 7.88 -14.30
C ILE A 395 -0.77 8.48 -13.68
N GLU A 396 -0.95 9.81 -13.77
CA GLU A 396 -2.13 10.49 -13.24
C GLU A 396 -3.42 10.05 -13.99
N LYS A 397 -3.31 9.58 -15.23
CA LYS A 397 -4.47 9.06 -15.99
C LYS A 397 -5.07 7.79 -15.39
N CYS A 398 -4.25 6.96 -14.73
CA CYS A 398 -4.75 5.80 -14.00
C CYS A 398 -5.46 6.21 -12.69
N ARG A 399 -5.13 7.39 -12.13
CA ARG A 399 -5.78 7.90 -10.91
C ARG A 399 -7.14 8.53 -11.20
N SER A 400 -7.34 9.04 -12.42
CA SER A 400 -8.60 9.69 -12.84
C SER A 400 -9.71 8.72 -13.26
N SER A 401 -9.68 7.45 -12.82
CA SER A 401 -10.77 6.45 -13.01
C SER A 401 -11.06 6.03 -14.45
N SER A 402 -10.04 5.88 -15.31
CA SER A 402 -10.22 5.23 -16.61
C SER A 402 -10.23 3.71 -16.44
N SER A 403 -11.33 3.04 -16.82
CA SER A 403 -11.46 1.58 -16.72
C SER A 403 -10.55 0.81 -17.68
N GLU A 404 -10.05 1.47 -18.73
CA GLU A 404 -9.26 0.84 -19.80
C GLU A 404 -7.75 0.83 -19.52
N LEU A 405 -7.29 1.56 -18.50
CA LEU A 405 -5.87 1.68 -18.17
C LEU A 405 -5.52 0.78 -17.00
N VAL A 406 -4.36 0.12 -17.10
CA VAL A 406 -3.82 -0.74 -16.06
C VAL A 406 -2.71 0.00 -15.32
N LEU A 407 -2.87 0.14 -14.01
CA LEU A 407 -1.85 0.65 -13.11
C LEU A 407 -0.94 -0.49 -12.67
N LEU A 408 0.34 -0.39 -13.03
CA LEU A 408 1.39 -1.25 -12.50
C LEU A 408 1.90 -0.66 -11.19
N THR A 409 1.92 -1.47 -10.14
CA THR A 409 2.43 -1.08 -8.82
C THR A 409 3.42 -2.12 -8.31
N ASP A 410 4.56 -1.66 -7.81
CA ASP A 410 5.54 -2.44 -7.06
C ASP A 410 5.05 -2.59 -5.62
N VAL A 411 4.80 -3.82 -5.17
CA VAL A 411 4.21 -4.12 -3.85
C VAL A 411 5.25 -4.21 -2.72
N SER A 412 6.53 -4.18 -3.08
CA SER A 412 7.64 -4.25 -2.13
C SER A 412 8.85 -3.48 -2.68
N PRO A 413 8.70 -2.17 -2.93
CA PRO A 413 9.69 -1.38 -3.61
C PRO A 413 10.97 -1.24 -2.79
N ASP A 414 12.07 -1.17 -3.53
CA ASP A 414 13.37 -0.81 -2.98
C ASP A 414 13.44 0.72 -2.84
N VAL A 415 13.21 1.20 -1.62
CA VAL A 415 13.33 2.63 -1.27
C VAL A 415 14.71 2.93 -0.71
N ASN A 416 15.22 4.14 -0.91
CA ASN A 416 16.45 4.55 -0.23
C ASN A 416 16.22 4.81 1.28
N VAL A 417 17.25 5.27 1.97
CA VAL A 417 17.20 5.57 3.41
C VAL A 417 16.32 6.77 3.79
N TYR A 418 15.80 7.49 2.79
CA TYR A 418 14.91 8.64 2.92
C TYR A 418 13.51 8.35 2.36
N ASP A 419 13.15 7.06 2.24
CA ASP A 419 11.88 6.56 1.71
C ASP A 419 11.56 7.03 0.28
N LYS A 420 12.56 7.46 -0.49
CA LYS A 420 12.38 7.81 -1.90
C LYS A 420 12.57 6.58 -2.79
N PRO A 421 11.70 6.36 -3.78
CA PRO A 421 11.92 5.36 -4.81
C PRO A 421 13.25 5.63 -5.52
N THR A 422 14.07 4.58 -5.71
CA THR A 422 15.29 4.68 -6.53
C THR A 422 15.09 4.13 -7.95
N LYS A 423 13.85 3.80 -8.32
CA LYS A 423 13.46 3.16 -9.58
C LYS A 423 12.27 3.88 -10.21
N TYR A 424 11.95 3.50 -11.45
CA TYR A 424 10.75 3.95 -12.18
C TYR A 424 10.83 5.40 -12.66
N ASN A 425 12.02 5.84 -13.06
CA ASN A 425 12.30 7.19 -13.55
C ASN A 425 11.89 7.37 -15.03
N TYR A 426 10.62 7.09 -15.33
CA TYR A 426 10.06 7.32 -16.67
C TYR A 426 9.84 8.81 -16.90
N CYS A 427 10.26 9.33 -18.06
CA CYS A 427 10.09 10.74 -18.38
C CYS A 427 8.60 11.13 -18.45
N ILE A 428 7.73 10.20 -18.88
CA ILE A 428 6.28 10.42 -19.02
C ILE A 428 5.59 10.71 -17.67
N ASN A 429 6.17 10.22 -16.56
CA ASN A 429 5.62 10.40 -15.22
C ASN A 429 6.09 11.73 -14.58
N ASP A 430 7.13 12.36 -15.12
CA ASP A 430 7.64 13.64 -14.63
C ASP A 430 6.93 14.81 -15.31
N LYS A 431 6.51 15.81 -14.52
CA LYS A 431 5.70 16.94 -15.03
C LYS A 431 6.45 17.84 -16.01
N VAL A 432 7.78 17.90 -15.93
CA VAL A 432 8.62 18.76 -16.77
C VAL A 432 9.20 17.96 -17.92
N GLU A 433 9.74 16.77 -17.65
CA GLU A 433 10.35 15.91 -18.67
C GLU A 433 9.33 15.30 -19.64
N SER A 434 8.09 15.05 -19.20
CA SER A 434 7.03 14.53 -20.08
C SER A 434 6.73 15.44 -21.27
N LYS A 435 7.01 16.74 -21.14
CA LYS A 435 6.79 17.74 -22.18
C LYS A 435 7.92 17.82 -23.20
N LYS A 436 9.06 17.17 -22.93
CA LYS A 436 10.23 17.21 -23.80
C LYS A 436 9.99 16.36 -25.06
N PRO A 437 10.52 16.77 -26.22
CA PRO A 437 10.21 16.12 -27.50
C PRO A 437 10.72 14.68 -27.61
N TYR A 438 11.72 14.31 -26.80
CA TYR A 438 12.26 12.96 -26.75
C TYR A 438 11.37 12.00 -25.94
N CYS A 439 10.53 12.54 -25.06
CA CYS A 439 9.77 11.74 -24.12
C CYS A 439 8.58 11.04 -24.80
N ARG A 440 8.49 9.73 -24.61
CA ARG A 440 7.46 8.84 -25.16
C ARG A 440 7.32 7.59 -24.29
N SER A 441 6.39 6.71 -24.66
CA SER A 441 6.15 5.43 -23.97
C SER A 441 7.44 4.65 -23.72
N GLY A 442 7.64 4.18 -22.50
CA GLY A 442 8.78 3.34 -22.10
C GLY A 442 10.14 4.05 -22.03
N VAL A 443 10.20 5.37 -22.26
CA VAL A 443 11.45 6.13 -22.24
C VAL A 443 11.76 6.68 -20.85
N CYS A 444 13.02 6.51 -20.44
CA CYS A 444 13.54 7.00 -19.17
C CYS A 444 13.90 8.49 -19.21
N SER A 445 13.84 9.14 -18.05
CA SER A 445 14.44 10.45 -17.85
C SER A 445 15.95 10.39 -18.09
N LEU A 446 16.54 11.50 -18.54
CA LEU A 446 17.98 11.59 -18.81
C LEU A 446 18.83 11.16 -17.61
N GLY A 447 19.78 10.25 -17.85
CA GLY A 447 20.62 9.64 -16.81
C GLY A 447 20.07 8.34 -16.22
N TRP A 448 18.95 7.85 -16.74
CA TRP A 448 18.37 6.55 -16.38
C TRP A 448 18.20 5.65 -17.60
N THR A 449 18.26 4.35 -17.36
CA THR A 449 18.21 3.29 -18.37
C THR A 449 17.50 2.06 -17.81
N GLY A 450 17.28 1.05 -18.66
CA GLY A 450 16.57 -0.19 -18.33
C GLY A 450 15.08 -0.12 -18.66
N ALA A 451 14.44 -1.29 -18.81
CA ALA A 451 13.03 -1.38 -19.20
C ALA A 451 12.07 -0.75 -18.15
N LEU A 452 12.50 -0.72 -16.88
CA LEU A 452 11.79 -0.08 -15.77
C LEU A 452 12.42 1.24 -15.31
N CYS A 453 13.36 1.81 -16.08
CA CYS A 453 14.08 3.04 -15.71
C CYS A 453 14.66 3.00 -14.29
N ASP A 454 15.27 1.85 -13.98
CA ASP A 454 15.76 1.43 -12.67
C ASP A 454 17.30 1.39 -12.61
N ASN A 455 17.98 1.59 -13.73
CA ASN A 455 19.43 1.59 -13.81
C ASN A 455 19.94 3.01 -14.07
N ARG A 456 20.78 3.51 -13.16
CA ARG A 456 21.40 4.83 -13.32
C ARG A 456 22.58 4.77 -14.28
N ASP A 457 22.64 5.70 -15.23
CA ASP A 457 23.73 5.84 -16.19
C ASP A 457 24.54 7.12 -15.92
N CYS A 458 25.68 7.00 -15.24
CA CYS A 458 26.54 8.14 -14.93
C CYS A 458 27.14 8.83 -16.16
N SER A 459 27.18 8.16 -17.33
CA SER A 459 27.71 8.77 -18.56
C SER A 459 26.77 9.78 -19.19
N THR A 460 25.48 9.72 -18.84
CA THR A 460 24.43 10.62 -19.33
C THR A 460 23.92 11.48 -18.19
N ASN A 461 23.97 12.82 -18.33
CA ASN A 461 23.37 13.77 -17.38
C ASN A 461 23.74 13.50 -15.91
N ASN A 462 24.98 13.10 -15.61
CA ASN A 462 25.45 12.74 -14.27
C ASN A 462 24.50 11.73 -13.58
N GLY A 463 23.96 10.77 -14.33
CA GLY A 463 22.98 9.80 -13.83
C GLY A 463 21.72 10.41 -13.25
N GLY A 464 21.36 11.65 -13.57
CA GLY A 464 20.26 12.36 -12.92
C GLY A 464 20.52 12.73 -11.46
N CYS A 465 21.79 12.79 -11.03
CA CYS A 465 22.17 13.36 -9.75
C CYS A 465 22.05 14.89 -9.76
N ASN A 466 21.77 15.49 -8.61
CA ASN A 466 21.77 16.95 -8.45
C ASN A 466 23.15 17.53 -8.81
N GLU A 467 23.21 18.79 -9.24
CA GLU A 467 24.45 19.49 -9.62
C GLU A 467 25.53 19.51 -8.51
N THR A 468 25.13 19.41 -7.25
CA THR A 468 26.03 19.34 -6.09
C THR A 468 26.51 17.92 -5.75
N MET A 469 25.99 16.90 -6.43
CA MET A 469 26.29 15.48 -6.18
C MET A 469 27.00 14.87 -7.39
N MET A 470 27.74 13.79 -7.17
CA MET A 470 28.37 13.02 -8.23
C MET A 470 27.71 11.66 -8.39
N CYS A 471 27.51 11.24 -9.63
CA CYS A 471 27.14 9.86 -9.93
C CYS A 471 28.36 8.96 -9.82
N VAL A 472 28.34 8.04 -8.86
CA VAL A 472 29.44 7.14 -8.54
C VAL A 472 28.99 5.69 -8.73
N PRO A 473 29.59 4.96 -9.68
CA PRO A 473 29.44 3.51 -9.78
C PRO A 473 30.39 2.82 -8.81
N GLU A 474 29.86 1.94 -7.97
CA GLU A 474 30.62 1.19 -6.96
C GLU A 474 30.31 -0.31 -7.08
N ILE A 475 31.26 -1.17 -6.75
CA ILE A 475 31.02 -2.61 -6.66
C ILE A 475 30.92 -2.98 -5.18
N VAL A 476 29.75 -3.44 -4.75
CA VAL A 476 29.48 -3.87 -3.38
C VAL A 476 28.84 -5.25 -3.41
N ASN A 477 29.36 -6.19 -2.62
CA ASN A 477 28.85 -7.56 -2.57
C ASN A 477 28.80 -8.24 -3.96
N ASN A 478 29.79 -7.96 -4.82
CA ASN A 478 29.85 -8.39 -6.22
C ASN A 478 28.73 -7.88 -7.13
N LEU A 479 27.98 -6.87 -6.68
CA LEU A 479 26.96 -6.18 -7.46
C LEU A 479 27.42 -4.75 -7.77
N MET A 480 27.21 -4.32 -9.00
CA MET A 480 27.41 -2.92 -9.39
C MET A 480 26.24 -2.10 -8.86
N VAL A 481 26.53 -1.13 -8.01
CA VAL A 481 25.55 -0.20 -7.42
C VAL A 481 25.95 1.20 -7.83
N VAL A 482 25.00 1.96 -8.40
CA VAL A 482 25.27 3.31 -8.91
C VAL A 482 24.46 4.32 -8.11
N LYS A 483 25.13 5.30 -7.49
CA LYS A 483 24.54 6.22 -6.52
C LYS A 483 24.92 7.67 -6.78
N CYS A 484 24.14 8.58 -6.20
CA CYS A 484 24.53 9.98 -6.06
C CYS A 484 25.19 10.18 -4.70
N LEU A 485 26.47 10.57 -4.70
CA LEU A 485 27.25 10.80 -3.48
C LEU A 485 27.82 12.21 -3.47
N CYS A 486 28.12 12.71 -2.27
CA CYS A 486 28.83 13.98 -2.11
C CYS A 486 30.32 13.83 -2.38
N GLU A 487 30.93 14.91 -2.87
CA GLU A 487 32.38 15.04 -2.90
C GLU A 487 32.98 14.99 -1.48
N ASN A 488 34.24 14.57 -1.39
CA ASN A 488 34.97 14.51 -0.12
C ASN A 488 34.96 15.90 0.55
N GLY A 489 34.58 15.94 1.83
CA GLY A 489 34.45 17.18 2.59
C GLY A 489 33.07 17.85 2.50
N SER A 490 32.10 17.20 1.87
CA SER A 490 30.69 17.60 1.91
C SER A 490 29.81 16.48 2.44
N THR A 491 28.71 16.85 3.08
CA THR A 491 27.71 15.91 3.62
C THR A 491 26.39 16.02 2.87
N ASN A 492 25.70 14.89 2.78
CA ASN A 492 24.41 14.80 2.13
C ASN A 492 23.32 15.30 3.08
N VAL A 493 22.61 16.36 2.68
CA VAL A 493 21.47 16.88 3.42
C VAL A 493 20.19 16.31 2.80
N ASN A 494 19.48 15.46 3.57
CA ASN A 494 18.18 14.87 3.20
C ASN A 494 18.17 14.14 1.85
N GLY A 495 19.28 13.54 1.45
CA GLY A 495 19.38 12.77 0.20
C GLY A 495 19.28 13.59 -1.08
N SER A 496 19.39 14.92 -1.01
CA SER A 496 18.96 15.80 -2.12
C SER A 496 20.06 16.74 -2.63
N PHE A 497 20.95 17.21 -1.76
CA PHE A 497 22.07 18.07 -2.13
C PHE A 497 23.23 17.92 -1.15
N CYS A 498 24.41 18.36 -1.56
CA CYS A 498 25.60 18.34 -0.73
C CYS A 498 25.87 19.70 -0.10
N GLN A 499 26.21 19.71 1.19
CA GLN A 499 26.64 20.88 1.93
C GLN A 499 28.08 20.71 2.36
N SER A 500 28.93 21.70 2.08
CA SER A 500 30.33 21.65 2.45
C SER A 500 30.52 21.86 3.96
N GLU A 501 31.39 21.05 4.56
CA GLU A 501 31.78 21.17 5.96
C GLU A 501 32.88 22.24 6.11
N PHE A 502 32.61 23.49 5.73
CA PHE A 502 33.52 24.59 6.08
C PHE A 502 33.07 25.20 7.40
N ILE A 503 33.75 24.81 8.49
CA ILE A 503 33.81 25.53 9.77
C ILE A 503 35.24 25.98 10.01
#